data_AF-A0A3D5IUY2-F1
#
_entry.id   AF-A0A3D5IUY2-F1
#
_cell.length_a   1.000
_cell.length_b   1.000
_cell.length_c   1.000
_cell.angle_alpha   90.00
_cell.angle_beta   90.00
_cell.angle_gamma   90.00
#
_symmetry.space_group_name_H-M   'P 1'
#
loop_
_entity.id
_entity.type
_entity.pdbx_description
1 polymer ?
#
loop_
_entity_poly.entity_id
_entity_poly.type
_entity_poly.pdbx_seq_one_letter_code
_entity_poly.pdbx_strand_id
1 'polypeptide(L)'
;MKALKILSLVALIMFSYCDPPIHKQPEFISYNLYLNFQDSSGNDLVNGIEINNSLDISKDSYALDIIISEPCWNWDNDSYSAPAKPGFEPDVNSPKLGISKYNGYSYLTNQFGLPLEDCPTQEILTYKIKCPYIFGDDTVHELITYWDIPKGKRNPSAKCYRIAFEGNEITPSPMDNYDYVYTAAITME
;
A
#
# COMPACT_ATOMS: atom_id res chain seq x y z
N MET A 1 -34.64 -41.39 -34.84
CA MET A 1 -33.30 -40.82 -35.08
C MET A 1 -33.13 -39.33 -34.73
N LYS A 2 -34.17 -38.51 -34.58
CA LYS A 2 -34.03 -37.09 -34.18
C LYS A 2 -33.86 -36.88 -32.67
N ALA A 3 -34.51 -37.68 -31.83
CA ALA A 3 -34.40 -37.58 -30.37
C ALA A 3 -32.99 -37.92 -29.83
N LEU A 4 -32.30 -38.87 -30.47
CA LEU A 4 -30.95 -39.30 -30.05
C LEU A 4 -29.87 -38.21 -30.30
N LYS A 5 -30.07 -37.35 -31.31
CA LYS A 5 -29.15 -36.24 -31.61
C LYS A 5 -29.30 -35.08 -30.62
N ILE A 6 -30.48 -34.89 -30.04
CA ILE A 6 -30.75 -33.83 -29.06
C ILE A 6 -30.14 -34.20 -27.69
N LEU A 7 -30.23 -35.47 -27.28
CA LEU A 7 -29.59 -35.94 -26.04
C LEU A 7 -28.06 -35.75 -26.06
N SER A 8 -27.42 -35.97 -27.22
CA SER A 8 -25.97 -35.81 -27.39
C SER A 8 -25.50 -34.36 -27.31
N LEU A 9 -26.35 -33.39 -27.66
CA LEU A 9 -26.00 -31.97 -27.60
C LEU A 9 -26.13 -31.41 -26.17
N VAL A 10 -27.13 -31.88 -25.43
CA VAL A 10 -27.32 -31.50 -24.01
C VAL A 10 -26.21 -32.08 -23.13
N ALA A 11 -25.73 -33.29 -23.42
CA ALA A 11 -24.60 -33.88 -22.70
C ALA A 11 -23.28 -33.12 -22.90
N LEU A 12 -23.04 -32.51 -24.07
CA LEU A 12 -21.82 -31.75 -24.35
C LEU A 12 -21.76 -30.41 -23.59
N ILE A 13 -22.92 -29.77 -23.38
CA ILE A 13 -23.02 -28.48 -22.66
C ILE A 13 -22.79 -28.67 -21.15
N MET A 14 -23.04 -29.87 -20.63
CA MET A 14 -22.85 -30.20 -19.21
C MET A 14 -21.39 -30.54 -18.86
N PHE A 15 -20.53 -30.80 -19.85
CA PHE A 15 -19.08 -31.00 -19.64
C PHE A 15 -18.23 -29.78 -19.99
N SER A 16 -18.82 -28.71 -20.56
CA SER A 16 -18.15 -27.43 -20.76
C SER A 16 -18.25 -26.48 -19.55
N TYR A 17 -18.87 -26.93 -18.45
CA TYR A 17 -18.73 -26.27 -17.16
C TYR A 17 -17.34 -26.59 -16.61
N CYS A 18 -16.33 -26.01 -17.24
CA CYS A 18 -15.06 -25.77 -16.56
C CYS A 18 -15.45 -24.83 -15.43
N ASP A 19 -15.52 -25.36 -14.19
CA ASP A 19 -15.55 -24.48 -13.03
C ASP A 19 -14.41 -23.47 -13.24
N PRO A 20 -14.69 -22.16 -13.29
CA PRO A 20 -13.61 -21.20 -13.31
C PRO A 20 -12.72 -21.55 -12.13
N PRO A 21 -11.39 -21.69 -12.33
CA PRO A 21 -10.50 -22.02 -11.24
C PRO A 21 -10.84 -21.08 -10.10
N ILE A 22 -11.26 -21.64 -8.95
CA ILE A 22 -11.60 -20.88 -7.75
C ILE A 22 -10.53 -19.81 -7.64
N HIS A 23 -10.89 -18.55 -7.87
CA HIS A 23 -9.92 -17.46 -7.97
C HIS A 23 -9.16 -17.44 -6.65
N LYS A 24 -7.95 -18.02 -6.64
CA LYS A 24 -7.10 -18.02 -5.47
C LYS A 24 -6.80 -16.55 -5.22
N GLN A 25 -7.22 -16.04 -4.06
CA GLN A 25 -6.90 -14.65 -3.70
C GLN A 25 -5.40 -14.44 -3.92
N PRO A 26 -5.01 -13.38 -4.64
CA PRO A 26 -3.61 -13.15 -4.97
C PRO A 26 -2.82 -12.97 -3.68
N GLU A 27 -1.61 -13.53 -3.67
CA GLU A 27 -0.70 -13.36 -2.57
C GLU A 27 -0.04 -11.98 -2.65
N PHE A 28 0.16 -11.32 -1.52
CA PHE A 28 0.66 -9.94 -1.47
C PHE A 28 1.68 -9.72 -0.36
N ILE A 29 2.60 -8.77 -0.57
CA ILE A 29 3.47 -8.24 0.48
C ILE A 29 2.81 -6.97 1.03
N SER A 30 2.71 -6.86 2.35
CA SER A 30 2.22 -5.64 3.00
C SER A 30 3.37 -4.76 3.49
N TYR A 31 3.30 -3.47 3.19
CA TYR A 31 4.18 -2.41 3.65
C TYR A 31 3.33 -1.44 4.49
N ASN A 32 3.39 -1.57 5.82
CA ASN A 32 2.59 -0.78 6.74
C ASN A 32 3.48 0.20 7.49
N LEU A 33 3.30 1.49 7.24
CA LEU A 33 4.15 2.56 7.75
C LEU A 33 3.33 3.67 8.40
N TYR A 34 3.71 4.04 9.60
CA TYR A 34 3.04 5.05 10.43
C TYR A 34 4.08 6.13 10.78
N LEU A 35 3.91 7.32 10.21
CA LEU A 35 4.85 8.43 10.35
C LEU A 35 4.26 9.49 11.28
N ASN A 36 4.96 9.77 12.37
CA ASN A 36 4.68 10.93 13.20
C ASN A 36 5.71 12.02 12.88
N PHE A 37 5.23 13.18 12.48
CA PHE A 37 6.07 14.35 12.25
C PHE A 37 6.01 15.25 13.49
N GLN A 38 7.17 15.73 13.95
CA GLN A 38 7.29 16.55 15.13
C GLN A 38 8.08 17.83 14.82
N ASP A 39 7.73 18.93 15.47
CA ASP A 39 8.61 20.11 15.47
C ASP A 39 9.84 19.90 16.37
N SER A 40 10.75 20.86 16.37
CA SER A 40 11.96 20.84 17.21
C SER A 40 11.68 20.82 18.73
N SER A 41 10.44 21.11 19.15
CA SER A 41 10.00 21.05 20.55
C SER A 41 9.33 19.72 20.91
N GLY A 42 9.19 18.79 19.95
CA GLY A 42 8.51 17.52 20.11
C GLY A 42 6.99 17.60 19.98
N ASN A 43 6.44 18.71 19.49
CA ASN A 43 5.00 18.82 19.26
C ASN A 43 4.61 18.02 18.02
N ASP A 44 3.53 17.26 18.14
CA ASP A 44 2.96 16.45 17.06
C ASP A 44 2.31 17.33 15.97
N LEU A 45 2.94 17.36 14.79
CA LEU A 45 2.50 18.11 13.61
C LEU A 45 1.40 17.40 12.81
N VAL A 46 1.13 16.12 13.09
CA VAL A 46 0.02 15.38 12.48
C VAL A 46 -1.28 15.63 13.25
N ASN A 47 -1.18 15.97 14.53
CA ASN A 47 -2.34 16.25 15.36
C ASN A 47 -3.11 17.47 14.83
N GLY A 48 -4.42 17.28 14.59
CA GLY A 48 -5.30 18.34 14.09
C GLY A 48 -5.62 18.27 12.61
N ILE A 49 -5.01 17.34 11.85
CA ILE A 49 -5.49 17.02 10.51
C ILE A 49 -6.88 16.36 10.62
N GLU A 50 -7.88 16.96 9.99
CA GLU A 50 -9.24 16.46 10.00
C GLU A 50 -9.40 15.19 9.15
N ILE A 51 -10.15 14.24 9.68
CA ILE A 51 -10.47 12.96 9.04
C ILE A 51 -11.85 13.10 8.40
N ASN A 52 -11.99 12.77 7.11
CA ASN A 52 -13.33 12.65 6.52
C ASN A 52 -14.00 11.34 7.00
N ASN A 53 -15.26 11.09 6.64
CA ASN A 53 -16.04 9.93 7.12
C ASN A 53 -15.43 8.52 6.87
N SER A 54 -14.22 8.40 6.33
CA SER A 54 -13.64 7.15 5.82
C SER A 54 -12.27 6.77 6.41
N LEU A 55 -11.75 7.46 7.44
CA LEU A 55 -10.33 7.37 7.89
C LEU A 55 -9.30 7.84 6.83
N ASP A 56 -9.76 8.12 5.62
CA ASP A 56 -9.03 8.82 4.58
C ASP A 56 -9.04 10.32 4.87
N ILE A 57 -7.92 10.98 4.60
CA ILE A 57 -7.86 12.45 4.63
C ILE A 57 -8.61 12.96 3.36
N SER A 58 -8.98 14.24 3.24
CA SER A 58 -9.48 14.80 1.95
C SER A 58 -8.38 14.92 0.89
N LYS A 59 -8.46 14.22 -0.25
CA LYS A 59 -7.41 14.27 -1.31
C LYS A 59 -7.07 15.68 -1.81
N ASP A 60 -7.94 16.65 -1.55
CA ASP A 60 -7.70 18.05 -1.91
C ASP A 60 -6.63 18.72 -1.02
N SER A 61 -6.30 18.15 0.15
CA SER A 61 -5.34 18.71 1.12
C SER A 61 -4.01 17.96 1.21
N TYR A 62 -3.85 16.83 0.53
CA TYR A 62 -2.62 16.04 0.53
C TYR A 62 -2.52 15.13 -0.71
N ALA A 63 -1.30 14.69 -1.02
CA ALA A 63 -1.05 13.65 -1.99
C ALA A 63 -0.03 12.64 -1.46
N LEU A 64 -0.20 11.38 -1.87
CA LEU A 64 0.80 10.34 -1.69
C LEU A 64 0.97 9.59 -3.01
N ASP A 65 2.21 9.53 -3.46
CA ASP A 65 2.67 8.55 -4.44
C ASP A 65 3.73 7.63 -3.85
N ILE A 66 3.80 6.41 -4.38
CA ILE A 66 4.84 5.45 -4.01
C ILE A 66 5.51 4.99 -5.30
N ILE A 67 6.81 5.20 -5.43
CA ILE A 67 7.59 4.70 -6.56
C ILE A 67 8.19 3.37 -6.17
N ILE A 68 8.04 2.39 -7.07
CA ILE A 68 8.51 1.02 -6.90
C ILE A 68 9.37 0.60 -8.09
N SER A 69 10.14 -0.48 -7.93
CA SER A 69 10.92 -1.07 -9.01
C SER A 69 10.01 -1.74 -10.04
N GLU A 70 10.27 -1.44 -11.31
CA GLU A 70 9.59 -2.02 -12.47
C GLU A 70 10.34 -3.25 -13.03
N PRO A 71 9.66 -4.15 -13.76
CA PRO A 71 8.22 -4.13 -14.09
C PRO A 71 7.35 -4.65 -12.93
N CYS A 72 6.19 -4.05 -12.68
CA CYS A 72 5.18 -4.55 -11.76
C CYS A 72 3.81 -4.48 -12.45
N TRP A 73 3.08 -5.60 -12.47
CA TRP A 73 1.80 -5.68 -13.16
C TRP A 73 0.77 -4.79 -12.46
N ASN A 74 -0.09 -4.12 -13.23
CA ASN A 74 -1.02 -3.08 -12.75
C ASN A 74 -0.34 -1.93 -12.00
N TRP A 75 0.95 -1.67 -12.23
CA TRP A 75 1.63 -0.50 -11.70
C TRP A 75 2.38 0.26 -12.79
N ASP A 76 2.26 1.58 -12.75
CA ASP A 76 3.07 2.52 -13.51
C ASP A 76 3.35 3.70 -12.58
N ASN A 77 4.64 4.04 -12.44
CA ASN A 77 5.11 5.08 -11.52
C ASN A 77 4.76 6.50 -12.00
N ASP A 78 4.46 6.68 -13.29
CA ASP A 78 4.10 7.97 -13.89
C ASP A 78 2.58 8.16 -13.95
N SER A 79 1.84 7.07 -14.12
CA SER A 79 0.39 7.10 -14.15
C SER A 79 -0.19 5.85 -13.51
N TYR A 80 -1.10 5.99 -12.53
CA TYR A 80 -1.87 4.87 -11.97
C TYR A 80 -2.87 4.26 -12.98
N SER A 81 -2.52 4.23 -14.26
CA SER A 81 -3.35 3.80 -15.39
C SER A 81 -2.98 2.41 -15.90
N ALA A 82 -2.14 1.68 -15.18
CA ALA A 82 -1.74 0.34 -15.55
C ALA A 82 -2.98 -0.59 -15.61
N PRO A 83 -3.17 -1.33 -16.72
CA PRO A 83 -4.42 -2.04 -17.00
C PRO A 83 -4.58 -3.22 -16.06
N ALA A 84 -5.72 -3.33 -15.36
CA ALA A 84 -5.99 -4.41 -14.42
C ALA A 84 -5.76 -5.81 -15.01
N LYS A 85 -5.40 -6.73 -14.12
CA LYS A 85 -5.22 -8.14 -14.46
C LYS A 85 -6.58 -8.72 -14.84
N PRO A 86 -6.72 -9.40 -15.99
CA PRO A 86 -7.99 -10.00 -16.38
C PRO A 86 -8.55 -10.92 -15.27
N GLY A 87 -9.79 -10.64 -14.84
CA GLY A 87 -10.46 -11.40 -13.77
C GLY A 87 -10.16 -10.93 -12.34
N PHE A 88 -9.60 -9.73 -12.16
CA PHE A 88 -9.36 -9.11 -10.85
C PHE A 88 -9.96 -7.70 -10.78
N GLU A 89 -10.94 -7.50 -9.90
CA GLU A 89 -11.37 -6.17 -9.43
C GLU A 89 -10.93 -6.05 -7.95
N PRO A 90 -10.34 -4.92 -7.51
CA PRO A 90 -10.40 -3.59 -8.12
C PRO A 90 -9.15 -3.15 -8.90
N ASP A 91 -9.41 -2.20 -9.81
CA ASP A 91 -8.46 -1.40 -10.59
C ASP A 91 -7.56 -0.57 -9.66
N VAL A 92 -6.25 -0.83 -9.71
CA VAL A 92 -5.15 0.01 -9.21
C VAL A 92 -5.28 0.52 -7.76
N ASN A 93 -4.56 -0.12 -6.83
CA ASN A 93 -4.40 0.33 -5.45
C ASN A 93 -3.54 1.60 -5.40
N SER A 94 -4.09 2.75 -5.81
CA SER A 94 -3.44 4.03 -5.56
C SER A 94 -3.11 4.11 -4.07
N PRO A 95 -1.87 4.48 -3.70
CA PRO A 95 -1.49 4.66 -2.32
C PRO A 95 -2.48 5.60 -1.63
N LYS A 96 -2.93 5.21 -0.45
CA LYS A 96 -3.77 6.06 0.39
C LYS A 96 -3.01 6.45 1.65
N LEU A 97 -3.26 7.68 2.06
CA LEU A 97 -2.92 8.14 3.40
C LEU A 97 -4.16 8.15 4.27
N GLY A 98 -4.01 7.60 5.46
CA GLY A 98 -4.96 7.73 6.56
C GLY A 98 -4.32 8.41 7.75
N ILE A 99 -5.11 8.50 8.83
CA ILE A 99 -4.63 8.98 10.13
C ILE A 99 -4.93 7.92 11.17
N SER A 100 -4.01 7.72 12.12
CA SER A 100 -4.25 6.91 13.30
C SER A 100 -3.66 7.56 14.54
N LYS A 101 -4.26 7.27 15.70
CA LYS A 101 -3.73 7.69 17.00
C LYS A 101 -3.20 6.47 17.75
N TYR A 102 -2.00 6.60 18.29
CA TYR A 102 -1.32 5.53 19.02
C TYR A 102 -0.34 6.11 20.05
N ASN A 103 -0.32 5.55 21.27
CA ASN A 103 0.54 6.00 22.37
C ASN A 103 0.53 7.53 22.62
N GLY A 104 -0.62 8.19 22.41
CA GLY A 104 -0.76 9.64 22.60
C GLY A 104 -0.33 10.51 21.43
N TYR A 105 0.20 9.93 20.35
CA TYR A 105 0.61 10.63 19.13
C TYR A 105 -0.34 10.32 17.96
N SER A 106 -0.39 11.22 16.99
CA SER A 106 -1.08 11.09 15.71
C SER A 106 -0.07 10.71 14.62
N TYR A 107 -0.47 9.82 13.73
CA TYR A 107 0.38 9.29 12.68
C TYR A 107 -0.31 9.44 11.33
N LEU A 108 0.47 9.86 10.35
CA LEU A 108 0.16 9.71 8.96
C LEU A 108 0.41 8.25 8.57
N THR A 109 -0.62 7.54 8.11
CA THR A 109 -0.54 6.08 7.90
C THR A 109 -0.63 5.72 6.45
N ASN A 110 0.17 4.76 6.03
CA ASN A 110 0.05 4.10 4.75
C ASN A 110 0.03 2.58 4.97
N GLN A 111 -1.04 1.95 4.50
CA GLN A 111 -1.16 0.50 4.40
C GLN A 111 -1.13 0.15 2.91
N PHE A 112 0.02 -0.30 2.43
CA PHE A 112 0.25 -0.56 1.02
C PHE A 112 0.53 -2.03 0.78
N GLY A 113 -0.01 -2.58 -0.30
CA GLY A 113 0.11 -4.00 -0.65
C GLY A 113 0.49 -4.17 -2.11
N LEU A 114 1.51 -4.99 -2.37
CA LEU A 114 1.92 -5.35 -3.72
C LEU A 114 1.76 -6.84 -3.98
N PRO A 115 1.27 -7.26 -5.16
CA PRO A 115 1.10 -8.66 -5.48
C PRO A 115 2.46 -9.37 -5.66
N LEU A 116 2.64 -10.51 -5.01
CA LEU A 116 3.90 -11.27 -4.94
C LEU A 116 4.36 -11.83 -6.28
N GLU A 117 3.42 -12.32 -7.10
CA GLU A 117 3.73 -12.98 -8.38
C GLU A 117 3.91 -11.97 -9.52
N ASP A 118 3.38 -10.78 -9.33
CA ASP A 118 3.14 -9.79 -10.37
C ASP A 118 4.12 -8.61 -10.25
N CYS A 119 4.84 -8.48 -9.13
CA CYS A 119 5.80 -7.42 -8.88
C CYS A 119 7.09 -7.98 -8.26
N PRO A 120 8.27 -7.44 -8.59
CA PRO A 120 9.50 -7.83 -7.95
C PRO A 120 9.44 -7.50 -6.46
N THR A 121 10.25 -8.22 -5.69
CA THR A 121 10.46 -7.94 -4.26
C THR A 121 10.93 -6.50 -4.09
N GLN A 122 10.13 -5.67 -3.41
CA GLN A 122 10.43 -4.25 -3.20
C GLN A 122 11.11 -4.05 -1.85
N GLU A 123 12.43 -4.18 -1.81
CA GLU A 123 13.20 -3.90 -0.60
C GLU A 123 13.39 -2.39 -0.37
N ILE A 124 13.05 -1.56 -1.36
CA ILE A 124 13.13 -0.09 -1.32
C ILE A 124 11.84 0.48 -1.92
N LEU A 125 11.20 1.39 -1.18
CA LEU A 125 10.06 2.17 -1.68
C LEU A 125 10.36 3.66 -1.51
N THR A 126 10.06 4.46 -2.53
CA THR A 126 10.18 5.92 -2.46
C THR A 126 8.79 6.52 -2.33
N TYR A 127 8.52 7.13 -1.18
CA TYR A 127 7.28 7.83 -0.90
C TYR A 127 7.43 9.29 -1.32
N LYS A 128 6.47 9.79 -2.09
CA LYS A 128 6.34 11.20 -2.45
C LYS A 128 5.11 11.75 -1.74
N ILE A 129 5.33 12.61 -0.75
CA ILE A 129 4.28 13.10 0.14
C ILE A 129 4.16 14.60 -0.06
N LYS A 130 2.95 15.08 -0.37
CA LYS A 130 2.60 16.49 -0.29
C LYS A 130 1.59 16.68 0.82
N CYS A 131 1.93 17.47 1.83
CA CYS A 131 1.04 17.77 2.95
C CYS A 131 1.36 19.15 3.53
N PRO A 132 0.73 20.22 3.01
CA PRO A 132 1.01 21.59 3.47
C PRO A 132 0.77 21.83 4.95
N TYR A 133 -0.13 21.05 5.57
CA TYR A 133 -0.38 21.11 7.01
C TYR A 133 0.86 20.73 7.84
N ILE A 134 1.61 19.71 7.40
CA ILE A 134 2.78 19.20 8.11
C ILE A 134 4.03 20.00 7.71
N PHE A 135 4.22 20.22 6.41
CA PHE A 135 5.46 20.79 5.88
C PHE A 135 5.45 22.32 5.83
N GLY A 136 4.28 22.96 5.93
CA GLY A 136 4.15 24.41 5.84
C GLY A 136 4.29 24.97 4.41
N ASP A 137 4.43 24.10 3.40
CA ASP A 137 4.53 24.48 1.99
C ASP A 137 3.80 23.52 1.05
N ASP A 138 3.75 23.88 -0.23
CA ASP A 138 3.06 23.13 -1.28
C ASP A 138 3.96 22.14 -2.03
N THR A 139 5.17 21.90 -1.54
CA THR A 139 6.16 21.04 -2.20
C THR A 139 5.88 19.56 -1.94
N VAL A 140 6.48 18.71 -2.79
CA VAL A 140 6.44 17.26 -2.63
C VAL A 140 7.74 16.85 -1.94
N HIS A 141 7.63 16.30 -0.74
CA HIS A 141 8.77 15.78 0.01
C HIS A 141 8.96 14.31 -0.30
N GLU A 142 10.23 13.90 -0.44
CA GLU A 142 10.60 12.52 -0.74
C GLU A 142 11.12 11.81 0.51
N LEU A 143 10.60 10.61 0.73
CA LEU A 143 10.95 9.73 1.83
C LEU A 143 11.31 8.36 1.27
N ILE A 144 12.55 7.91 1.43
CA ILE A 144 12.99 6.59 0.97
C ILE A 144 12.94 5.62 2.13
N THR A 145 12.32 4.47 1.93
CA THR A 145 12.11 3.46 2.97
C THR A 145 12.72 2.13 2.56
N TYR A 146 13.31 1.41 3.52
CA TYR A 146 14.04 0.17 3.29
C TYR A 146 13.43 -0.97 4.10
N TRP A 147 13.22 -2.11 3.44
CA TRP A 147 12.36 -3.18 3.91
C TRP A 147 13.03 -4.55 3.83
N ASP A 148 12.91 -5.34 4.88
CA ASP A 148 13.22 -6.77 4.88
C ASP A 148 11.93 -7.57 4.67
N ILE A 149 11.90 -8.47 3.70
CA ILE A 149 10.69 -9.20 3.30
C ILE A 149 10.81 -10.66 3.73
N PRO A 150 10.05 -11.10 4.76
CA PRO A 150 10.11 -12.47 5.25
C PRO A 150 9.77 -13.51 4.17
N LYS A 151 10.66 -14.47 3.94
CA LYS A 151 10.46 -15.57 2.99
C LYS A 151 9.57 -16.68 3.58
N GLY A 152 8.85 -17.39 2.72
CA GLY A 152 8.14 -18.62 3.07
C GLY A 152 6.82 -18.43 3.84
N LYS A 153 6.31 -17.19 3.93
CA LYS A 153 4.97 -16.91 4.46
C LYS A 153 4.01 -16.62 3.31
N ARG A 154 2.78 -17.11 3.43
CA ARG A 154 1.67 -16.70 2.56
C ARG A 154 1.22 -15.31 3.05
N ASN A 155 1.49 -14.29 2.25
CA ASN A 155 1.28 -12.86 2.55
C ASN A 155 2.18 -12.29 3.65
N PRO A 156 3.49 -12.13 3.41
CA PRO A 156 4.40 -11.56 4.41
C PRO A 156 4.15 -10.07 4.62
N SER A 157 4.25 -9.63 5.87
CA SER A 157 4.42 -8.21 6.19
C SER A 157 5.91 -7.86 6.16
N ALA A 158 6.24 -6.88 5.32
CA ALA A 158 7.60 -6.37 5.21
C ALA A 158 7.99 -5.61 6.48
N LYS A 159 9.28 -5.66 6.80
CA LYS A 159 9.86 -5.07 8.01
C LYS A 159 10.65 -3.82 7.67
N CYS A 160 10.14 -2.64 8.02
CA CYS A 160 10.85 -1.39 7.76
C CYS A 160 12.03 -1.27 8.71
N TYR A 161 13.25 -1.22 8.20
CA TYR A 161 14.46 -1.14 9.04
C TYR A 161 15.20 0.18 8.90
N ARG A 162 14.92 0.97 7.86
CA ARG A 162 15.52 2.30 7.67
C ARG A 162 14.58 3.20 6.88
N ILE A 163 14.61 4.47 7.22
CA ILE A 163 13.97 5.55 6.50
C ILE A 163 15.01 6.64 6.26
N ALA A 164 15.07 7.19 5.05
CA ALA A 164 15.86 8.37 4.72
C ALA A 164 14.90 9.51 4.36
N PHE A 165 15.05 10.64 5.03
CA PHE A 165 14.23 11.84 4.84
C PHE A 165 15.11 13.08 4.96
N GLU A 166 15.16 13.92 3.90
CA GLU A 166 15.90 15.20 3.91
C GLU A 166 17.36 15.10 4.39
N GLY A 167 18.03 14.00 4.03
CA GLY A 167 19.43 13.74 4.43
C GLY A 167 19.60 13.11 5.81
N ASN A 168 18.53 12.94 6.58
CA ASN A 168 18.51 12.27 7.87
C ASN A 168 18.14 10.80 7.73
N GLU A 169 18.77 9.95 8.54
CA GLU A 169 18.41 8.54 8.67
C GLU A 169 17.60 8.30 9.95
N ILE A 170 16.43 7.67 9.81
CA ILE A 170 15.52 7.32 10.90
C ILE A 170 15.42 5.80 10.99
N THR A 171 15.48 5.27 12.20
CA THR A 171 15.25 3.84 12.48
C THR A 171 13.82 3.62 12.97
N PRO A 172 12.95 2.98 12.17
CA PRO A 172 11.58 2.68 12.58
C PRO A 172 11.54 1.60 13.67
N SER A 173 10.46 1.59 14.43
CA SER A 173 10.18 0.57 15.45
C SER A 173 8.88 -0.15 15.13
N PRO A 174 8.76 -1.46 15.43
CA PRO A 174 7.48 -2.14 15.34
C PRO A 174 6.49 -1.53 16.36
N MET A 175 5.23 -1.43 15.98
CA MET A 175 4.15 -1.01 16.87
C MET A 175 3.88 -2.09 17.94
N ASP A 176 3.64 -1.69 19.18
CA ASP A 176 3.34 -2.65 20.26
C ASP A 176 2.12 -3.51 19.90
N ASN A 177 2.25 -4.83 20.07
CA ASN A 177 1.23 -5.83 19.73
C ASN A 177 0.89 -5.96 18.23
N TYR A 178 1.55 -5.20 17.36
CA TYR A 178 1.36 -5.21 15.91
C TYR A 178 2.72 -5.18 15.20
N ASP A 179 3.46 -6.29 15.28
CA ASP A 179 4.82 -6.43 14.73
C ASP A 179 4.91 -6.35 13.19
N TYR A 180 3.76 -6.22 12.53
CA TYR A 180 3.60 -6.01 11.09
C TYR A 180 3.37 -4.55 10.70
N VAL A 181 3.33 -3.63 11.67
CA VAL A 181 3.22 -2.18 11.46
C VAL A 181 4.47 -1.52 12.02
N TYR A 182 5.10 -0.66 11.22
CA TYR A 182 6.29 0.08 11.64
C TYR A 182 5.96 1.54 11.84
N THR A 183 6.41 2.09 12.96
CA THR A 183 6.26 3.50 13.34
C THR A 183 7.60 4.21 13.26
N ALA A 184 7.59 5.49 12.91
CA ALA A 184 8.76 6.35 12.96
C ALA A 184 8.34 7.76 13.40
N ALA A 185 9.17 8.38 14.26
CA ALA A 185 9.07 9.80 14.57
C ALA A 185 10.13 10.55 13.75
N ILE A 186 9.70 11.58 13.03
CA ILE A 186 10.53 12.44 12.18
C ILE A 186 10.48 13.84 12.76
N THR A 187 11.63 14.37 13.18
CA THR A 187 11.75 15.76 13.64
C THR A 187 12.02 16.65 12.44
N MET A 188 11.19 17.69 12.27
CA MET A 188 11.34 18.72 11.25
C MET A 188 12.23 19.85 11.78
N GLU A 189 13.20 20.30 10.98
CA GLU A 189 14.11 21.41 11.30
C GLU A 189 13.56 22.79 10.91
#